data_AF-A0A2V6EPZ8-F1
#
_entry.id   AF-A0A2V6EPZ8-F1
#
_cell.length_a   1.000
_cell.length_b   1.000
_cell.length_c   1.000
_cell.angle_alpha   90.00
_cell.angle_beta   90.00
_cell.angle_gamma   90.00
#
_symmetry.space_group_name_H-M   'P 1'
#
loop_
_entity.id
_entity.type
_entity.pdbx_description
1 polymer ?
#
loop_
_entity_poly.entity_id
_entity_poly.type
_entity_poly.pdbx_seq_one_letter_code
_entity_poly.pdbx_strand_id
1 'polypeptide(L)'
;MFRQTKGVTEERSERRSFRTIALICASLTIGLGLLTFVGWISGLLLLASVRAKYIPMAPSTALCFSLIGIGLIVHLRRATLRWLPRACAAIVLAMACAKLIEVLGGFNFGIDAWFVRNPEHFGAVSTGRMAPMTAVNCVFIATGLFALTGKQPAKFAGPLGALATVIGAVVLVGYWYGTPLLYGGHTIPVALSTACGLFLSGIGLVMLAGPAGWPLRAFLGDSTRAVLLRAFVPLITAAALINGWINATLPIRTHVNPAVTSALCAVVFAALIAVIISQISSLVGGRIDRAEAARNIAQAELLALNAHLENKVQERTRELRAKNQQMEEELQMARELQLALLP
;
A
#
# COMPACT_ATOMS: atom_id res chain seq x y z
N MET A 1 -4.85 12.87 -30.37
CA MET A 1 -4.53 14.08 -29.58
C MET A 1 -5.35 14.19 -28.28
N PHE A 2 -6.69 14.13 -28.32
CA PHE A 2 -7.56 14.25 -27.13
C PHE A 2 -7.39 13.16 -26.04
N ARG A 3 -6.98 11.93 -26.40
CA ARG A 3 -6.74 10.84 -25.44
C ARG A 3 -5.39 10.97 -24.70
N GLN A 4 -4.40 11.59 -25.35
CA GLN A 4 -3.09 11.87 -24.74
C GLN A 4 -3.15 13.06 -23.77
N THR A 5 -3.91 14.11 -24.10
CA THR A 5 -4.08 15.26 -23.20
C THR A 5 -4.85 14.89 -21.93
N LYS A 6 -5.89 14.06 -22.03
CA LYS A 6 -6.61 13.52 -20.85
C LYS A 6 -5.69 12.72 -19.90
N GLY A 7 -4.88 11.81 -20.45
CA GLY A 7 -3.94 11.01 -19.65
C GLY A 7 -2.89 11.84 -18.93
N VAL A 8 -2.37 12.90 -19.56
CA VAL A 8 -1.39 13.81 -18.93
C VAL A 8 -2.02 14.66 -17.82
N THR A 9 -3.28 15.10 -17.99
CA THR A 9 -3.99 15.84 -16.93
C THR A 9 -4.36 14.97 -15.74
N GLU A 10 -4.77 13.72 -15.96
CA GLU A 10 -5.08 12.76 -14.89
C GLU A 10 -3.82 12.39 -14.11
N GLU A 11 -2.71 12.06 -14.78
CA GLU A 11 -1.45 11.70 -14.11
C GLU A 11 -0.90 12.87 -13.27
N ARG A 12 -1.06 14.12 -13.73
CA ARG A 12 -0.65 15.32 -12.99
C ARG A 12 -1.54 15.57 -11.78
N SER A 13 -2.85 15.28 -11.87
CA SER A 13 -3.81 15.40 -10.76
C SER A 13 -3.56 14.34 -9.68
N GLU A 14 -3.32 13.08 -10.06
CA GLU A 14 -2.99 11.99 -9.14
C GLU A 14 -1.68 12.26 -8.38
N ARG A 15 -0.63 12.67 -9.11
CA ARG A 15 0.64 13.07 -8.48
C ARG A 15 0.47 14.24 -7.52
N ARG A 16 -0.42 15.19 -7.82
CA ARG A 16 -0.71 16.31 -6.90
C ARG A 16 -1.42 15.80 -5.63
N SER A 17 -2.38 14.90 -5.77
CA SER A 17 -3.14 14.34 -4.66
C SER A 17 -2.24 13.55 -3.69
N PHE A 18 -1.37 12.66 -4.20
CA PHE A 18 -0.43 11.92 -3.35
C PHE A 18 0.53 12.83 -2.59
N ARG A 19 1.02 13.89 -3.25
CA ARG A 19 1.89 14.89 -2.63
C ARG A 19 1.18 15.67 -1.52
N THR A 20 -0.09 16.03 -1.73
CA THR A 20 -0.90 16.72 -0.73
C THR A 20 -1.15 15.83 0.49
N ILE A 21 -1.53 14.56 0.28
CA ILE A 21 -1.75 13.61 1.38
C ILE A 21 -0.45 13.42 2.18
N ALA A 22 0.67 13.20 1.50
CA ALA A 22 1.97 13.06 2.16
C ALA A 22 2.35 14.30 2.98
N LEU A 23 2.07 15.51 2.45
CA LEU A 23 2.33 16.77 3.14
C LEU A 23 1.50 16.88 4.41
N ILE A 24 0.19 16.61 4.33
CA ILE A 24 -0.72 16.66 5.49
C ILE A 24 -0.24 15.66 6.56
N CYS A 25 0.04 14.41 6.18
CA CYS A 25 0.54 13.39 7.09
C CYS A 25 1.83 13.85 7.77
N ALA A 26 2.81 14.35 7.02
CA ALA A 26 4.08 14.81 7.57
C ALA A 26 3.92 16.01 8.50
N SER A 27 3.09 16.99 8.14
CA SER A 27 2.79 18.16 8.97
C SER A 27 2.09 17.78 10.27
N LEU A 28 1.13 16.86 10.23
CA LEU A 28 0.46 16.36 11.44
C LEU A 28 1.42 15.58 12.34
N THR A 29 2.30 14.75 11.78
CA THR A 29 3.34 14.05 12.53
C THR A 29 4.28 15.02 13.26
N ILE A 30 4.72 16.11 12.60
CA ILE A 30 5.50 17.17 13.25
C ILE A 30 4.69 17.83 14.37
N GLY A 31 3.42 18.15 14.10
CA GLY A 31 2.51 18.73 15.07
C GLY A 31 2.43 17.89 16.35
N LEU A 32 2.23 16.57 16.23
CA LEU A 32 2.19 15.65 17.37
C LEU A 32 3.50 15.64 18.18
N GLY A 33 4.65 15.69 17.49
CA GLY A 33 5.96 15.80 18.12
C GLY A 33 6.11 17.10 18.91
N LEU A 34 5.79 18.24 18.29
CA LEU A 34 5.87 19.56 18.93
C LEU A 34 4.90 19.68 20.11
N LEU A 35 3.64 19.25 19.97
CA LEU A 35 2.66 19.23 21.06
C LEU A 35 3.18 18.43 22.25
N THR A 36 3.88 17.33 22.01
CA THR A 36 4.44 16.51 23.08
C THR A 36 5.58 17.23 23.78
N PHE A 37 6.51 17.86 23.04
CA PHE A 37 7.55 18.67 23.68
C PHE A 37 6.95 19.80 24.53
N VAL A 38 5.94 20.50 24.01
CA VAL A 38 5.21 21.53 24.77
C VAL A 38 4.57 20.90 26.02
N GLY A 39 3.94 19.73 25.90
CA GLY A 39 3.32 19.03 27.04
C GLY A 39 4.32 18.65 28.14
N TRP A 40 5.52 18.21 27.78
CA TRP A 40 6.56 17.88 28.76
C TRP A 40 7.21 19.12 29.38
N ILE A 41 7.44 20.19 28.61
CA ILE A 41 8.04 21.44 29.12
C ILE A 41 7.06 22.21 30.01
N SER A 42 5.79 22.27 29.63
CA SER A 42 4.75 22.97 30.40
C SER A 42 4.22 22.18 31.59
N GLY A 43 4.57 20.90 31.72
CA GLY A 43 3.99 19.97 32.70
C GLY A 43 2.56 19.51 32.36
N LEU A 44 1.94 20.04 31.29
CA LEU A 44 0.61 19.63 30.86
C LEU A 44 0.68 18.38 29.98
N LEU A 45 0.90 17.23 30.63
CA LEU A 45 1.02 15.91 29.97
C LEU A 45 -0.19 15.50 29.13
N LEU A 46 -1.34 16.17 29.30
CA LEU A 46 -2.53 15.98 28.47
C LEU A 46 -2.26 16.24 26.98
N LEU A 47 -1.36 17.19 26.64
CA LEU A 47 -0.96 17.40 25.24
C LEU A 47 -0.19 16.20 24.66
N ALA A 48 0.54 15.47 25.49
CA ALA A 48 1.30 14.29 25.09
C ALA A 48 0.46 13.00 25.09
N SER A 49 -0.56 12.90 25.95
CA SER A 49 -1.38 11.69 26.12
C SER A 49 -2.77 11.75 25.46
N VAL A 50 -3.25 12.93 25.05
CA VAL A 50 -4.63 13.22 24.59
C VAL A 50 -5.70 13.10 25.68
N ARG A 51 -5.54 12.15 26.60
CA ARG A 51 -6.46 11.91 27.73
C ARG A 51 -5.66 11.61 28.98
N ALA A 52 -6.09 12.12 30.13
CA ALA A 52 -5.39 11.93 31.41
C ALA A 52 -5.17 10.45 31.80
N LYS A 53 -6.05 9.54 31.34
CA LYS A 53 -5.92 8.09 31.60
C LYS A 53 -4.95 7.37 30.67
N TYR A 54 -4.41 8.03 29.65
CA TYR A 54 -3.49 7.41 28.69
C TYR A 54 -2.05 7.75 29.02
N ILE A 55 -1.14 6.84 28.69
CA ILE A 55 0.28 7.08 28.81
C ILE A 55 0.70 8.22 27.85
N PRO A 56 1.46 9.23 28.31
CA PRO A 56 1.95 10.30 27.44
C PRO A 56 3.02 9.78 26.47
N MET A 57 3.05 10.34 25.25
CA MET A 57 4.13 10.06 24.30
C MET A 57 5.49 10.48 24.88
N ALA A 58 6.50 9.62 24.74
CA ALA A 58 7.86 9.90 25.19
C ALA A 58 8.52 11.03 24.37
N PRO A 59 9.33 11.91 24.99
CA PRO A 59 10.04 12.98 24.26
C PRO A 59 11.01 12.46 23.19
N SER A 60 11.66 11.33 23.42
CA SER A 60 12.52 10.68 22.42
C SER A 60 11.73 10.27 21.17
N THR A 61 10.50 9.80 21.35
CA THR A 61 9.57 9.51 20.25
C THR A 61 9.10 10.79 19.54
N ALA A 62 8.84 11.86 20.29
CA ALA A 62 8.50 13.17 19.74
C ALA A 62 9.61 13.74 18.84
N LEU A 63 10.88 13.56 19.23
CA LEU A 63 12.03 13.92 18.41
C LEU A 63 12.04 13.11 17.12
N CYS A 64 11.85 11.79 17.21
CA CYS A 64 11.80 10.91 16.04
C CYS A 64 10.73 11.35 15.05
N PHE A 65 9.50 11.64 15.51
CA PHE A 65 8.43 12.11 14.64
C PHE A 65 8.68 13.48 14.01
N SER A 66 9.26 14.41 14.76
CA SER A 66 9.65 15.70 14.23
C SER A 66 10.68 15.53 13.09
N LEU A 67 11.71 14.71 13.30
CA LEU A 67 12.72 14.41 12.27
C LEU A 67 12.15 13.66 11.07
N ILE A 68 11.31 12.66 11.27
CA ILE A 68 10.62 11.93 10.19
C ILE A 68 9.81 12.90 9.34
N GLY A 69 8.97 13.73 9.97
CA GLY A 69 8.11 14.67 9.25
C GLY A 69 8.91 15.73 8.49
N ILE A 70 9.97 16.28 9.09
CA ILE A 70 10.91 17.19 8.40
C ILE A 70 11.54 16.50 7.19
N GLY A 71 12.02 15.27 7.36
CA GLY A 71 12.61 14.48 6.27
C GLY A 71 11.64 14.24 5.11
N LEU A 72 10.38 13.91 5.41
CA LEU A 72 9.32 13.71 4.40
C LEU A 72 9.01 15.03 3.66
N ILE A 73 8.87 16.16 4.37
CA ILE A 73 8.57 17.46 3.76
C ILE A 73 9.74 17.94 2.88
N VAL A 74 10.97 17.82 3.36
CA VAL A 74 12.16 18.24 2.62
C VAL A 74 12.33 17.40 1.36
N HIS A 75 12.10 16.08 1.46
CA HIS A 75 12.08 15.19 0.29
C HIS A 75 10.99 15.62 -0.72
N LEU A 76 9.78 15.92 -0.24
CA LEU A 76 8.65 16.34 -1.07
C LEU A 76 8.89 17.66 -1.81
N ARG A 77 9.57 18.61 -1.18
CA ARG A 77 9.86 19.94 -1.74
C ARG A 77 11.07 19.94 -2.68
N ARG A 78 11.80 18.82 -2.81
CA ARG A 78 13.06 18.70 -3.58
C ARG A 78 14.02 19.85 -3.28
N ALA A 79 14.10 20.25 -2.00
CA ALA A 79 14.92 21.36 -1.57
C ALA A 79 16.41 21.14 -1.90
N THR A 80 17.18 22.21 -1.97
CA THR A 80 18.65 22.20 -2.14
C THR A 80 19.35 21.29 -1.13
N LEU A 81 18.77 21.12 0.07
CA LEU A 81 19.22 20.25 1.16
C LEU A 81 18.87 18.75 0.94
N ARG A 82 19.34 18.17 -0.16
CA ARG A 82 19.05 16.75 -0.50
C ARG A 82 19.63 15.73 0.50
N TRP A 83 20.61 16.13 1.31
CA TRP A 83 21.21 15.28 2.34
C TRP A 83 20.36 15.21 3.62
N LEU A 84 19.49 16.19 3.85
CA LEU A 84 18.76 16.34 5.12
C LEU A 84 17.79 15.18 5.41
N PRO A 85 16.98 14.65 4.44
CA PRO A 85 16.16 13.47 4.69
C PRO A 85 16.98 12.24 5.08
N ARG A 86 18.20 12.08 4.52
CA ARG A 86 19.11 10.98 4.90
C ARG A 86 19.62 11.15 6.32
N ALA A 87 20.02 12.37 6.69
CA ALA A 87 20.49 12.66 8.04
C ALA A 87 19.37 12.44 9.08
N CYS A 88 18.16 12.95 8.83
CA CYS A 88 16.99 12.69 9.67
C CYS A 88 16.73 11.18 9.82
N ALA A 89 16.72 10.44 8.72
CA ALA A 89 16.53 8.99 8.75
C ALA A 89 17.64 8.28 9.56
N ALA A 90 18.90 8.65 9.37
CA ALA A 90 20.03 8.06 10.08
C ALA A 90 19.96 8.30 11.60
N ILE A 91 19.61 9.52 12.03
CA ILE A 91 19.45 9.84 13.46
C ILE A 91 18.32 9.03 14.08
N VAL A 92 17.15 8.98 13.42
CA VAL A 92 15.99 8.22 13.91
C VAL A 92 16.31 6.73 13.97
N LEU A 93 17.00 6.21 12.96
CA LEU A 93 17.43 4.80 12.93
C LEU A 93 18.40 4.51 14.08
N ALA A 94 19.38 5.38 14.33
CA ALA A 94 20.32 5.23 15.43
C ALA A 94 19.61 5.23 16.80
N MET A 95 18.68 6.16 17.03
CA MET A 95 17.89 6.21 18.26
C MET A 95 17.03 4.96 18.46
N ALA A 96 16.35 4.51 17.39
CA ALA A 96 15.49 3.33 17.46
C ALA A 96 16.30 2.05 17.68
N CYS A 97 17.42 1.88 16.98
CA CYS A 97 18.33 0.75 17.19
C CYS A 97 18.96 0.75 18.59
N ALA A 98 19.42 1.91 19.07
CA ALA A 98 19.93 2.04 20.43
C ALA A 98 18.86 1.59 21.44
N LYS A 99 17.60 2.00 21.26
CA LYS A 99 16.51 1.59 22.13
C LYS A 99 16.26 0.08 22.10
N LEU A 100 16.31 -0.55 20.94
CA LEU A 100 16.14 -2.00 20.82
C LEU A 100 17.29 -2.76 21.47
N ILE A 101 18.51 -2.25 21.38
CA ILE A 101 19.69 -2.83 22.05
C ILE A 101 19.56 -2.70 23.58
N GLU A 102 19.05 -1.58 24.11
CA GLU A 102 18.75 -1.46 25.54
C GLU A 102 17.77 -2.55 26.01
N VAL A 103 16.67 -2.71 25.26
CA VAL A 103 15.58 -3.62 25.63
C VAL A 103 15.99 -5.08 25.51
N LEU A 104 16.75 -5.45 24.48
CA LEU A 104 17.16 -6.84 24.23
C LEU A 104 18.44 -7.24 24.99
N GLY A 105 19.39 -6.31 25.10
CA GLY A 105 20.70 -6.58 25.71
C GLY A 105 20.77 -6.23 27.20
N GLY A 106 19.74 -5.61 27.77
CA GLY A 106 19.75 -5.14 29.16
C GLY A 106 20.72 -3.98 29.42
N PHE A 107 21.22 -3.33 28.36
CA PHE A 107 22.05 -2.15 28.46
C PHE A 107 21.20 -0.92 28.79
N ASN A 108 21.81 0.09 29.40
CA ASN A 108 21.17 1.39 29.63
C ASN A 108 22.05 2.49 29.03
N PHE A 109 21.73 2.96 27.82
CA PHE A 109 22.42 4.10 27.21
C PHE A 109 21.92 5.43 27.79
N GLY A 110 20.80 5.44 28.52
CA GLY A 110 20.30 6.62 29.21
C GLY A 110 19.71 7.68 28.28
N ILE A 111 19.40 7.35 27.02
CA ILE A 111 18.89 8.32 26.03
C ILE A 111 17.57 8.94 26.53
N ASP A 112 16.65 8.11 27.04
CA ASP A 112 15.37 8.59 27.58
C ASP A 112 15.57 9.41 28.87
N ALA A 113 16.60 9.08 29.67
CA ALA A 113 16.92 9.78 30.92
C ALA A 113 17.50 11.19 30.69
N TRP A 114 18.07 11.45 29.51
CA TRP A 114 18.51 12.79 29.11
C TRP A 114 17.32 13.73 28.91
N PHE A 115 16.19 13.21 28.43
CA PHE A 115 14.96 13.99 28.26
C PHE A 115 14.17 14.13 29.56
N VAL A 116 14.01 13.03 30.30
CA VAL A 116 13.22 13.00 31.54
C VAL A 116 14.02 12.30 32.63
N ARG A 117 14.58 13.08 33.56
CA ARG A 117 15.38 12.55 34.67
C ARG A 117 14.54 11.82 35.71
N ASN A 118 13.36 12.36 36.04
CA ASN A 118 12.45 11.82 37.04
C ASN A 118 11.11 11.46 36.39
N PRO A 119 11.00 10.31 35.70
CA PRO A 119 9.75 9.91 35.09
C PRO A 119 8.72 9.49 36.14
N GLU A 120 7.48 9.94 35.98
CA GLU A 120 6.35 9.41 36.73
C GLU A 120 6.09 7.94 36.34
N HIS A 121 5.34 7.22 37.17
CA HIS A 121 4.98 5.83 36.89
C HIS A 121 3.53 5.73 36.43
N PHE A 122 3.31 4.99 35.34
CA PHE A 122 1.99 4.62 34.86
C PHE A 122 1.78 3.13 35.17
N GLY A 123 1.22 2.82 36.34
CA GLY A 123 1.20 1.45 36.85
C GLY A 123 2.62 0.94 37.11
N ALA A 124 2.99 -0.19 36.51
CA ALA A 124 4.31 -0.82 36.70
C ALA A 124 5.43 -0.28 35.78
N VAL A 125 5.14 0.68 34.91
CA VAL A 125 6.09 1.17 33.89
C VAL A 125 6.41 2.66 34.08
N SER A 126 7.66 3.04 33.85
CA SER A 126 8.07 4.45 33.88
C SER A 126 7.63 5.18 32.61
N THR A 127 7.00 6.35 32.78
CA THR A 127 6.61 7.25 31.70
C THR A 127 7.82 7.91 31.04
N GLY A 128 7.62 8.62 29.93
CA GLY A 128 8.69 9.36 29.25
C GLY A 128 9.72 8.48 28.53
N ARG A 129 9.54 7.15 28.54
CA ARG A 129 10.41 6.19 27.86
C ARG A 129 9.76 5.64 26.60
N MET A 130 10.56 5.42 25.56
CA MET A 130 10.06 4.92 24.28
C MET A 130 9.66 3.45 24.38
N ALA A 131 8.45 3.12 23.92
CA ALA A 131 7.99 1.73 23.87
C ALA A 131 8.81 0.90 22.85
N PRO A 132 9.13 -0.38 23.14
CA PRO A 132 9.88 -1.24 22.22
C PRO A 132 9.19 -1.39 20.85
N MET A 133 7.85 -1.53 20.86
CA MET A 133 7.04 -1.59 19.63
C MET A 133 7.17 -0.30 18.79
N THR A 134 7.24 0.86 19.43
CA THR A 134 7.49 2.13 18.74
C THR A 134 8.89 2.13 18.12
N ALA A 135 9.90 1.60 18.81
CA ALA A 135 11.27 1.53 18.28
C ALA A 135 11.36 0.65 17.04
N VAL A 136 10.78 -0.56 17.07
CA VAL A 136 10.70 -1.42 15.87
C VAL A 136 10.03 -0.67 14.71
N ASN A 137 8.93 0.04 14.98
CA ASN A 137 8.22 0.73 13.92
C ASN A 137 8.99 1.98 13.40
N CYS A 138 9.68 2.71 14.27
CA CYS A 138 10.58 3.78 13.87
C CYS A 138 11.74 3.28 13.01
N VAL A 139 12.25 2.06 13.22
CA VAL A 139 13.23 1.44 12.31
C VAL A 139 12.64 1.30 10.92
N PHE A 140 11.43 0.74 10.76
CA PHE A 140 10.80 0.61 9.44
C PHE A 140 10.59 1.96 8.75
N ILE A 141 10.10 2.96 9.48
CA ILE A 141 9.87 4.30 8.93
C ILE A 141 11.20 4.96 8.54
N ALA A 142 12.23 4.88 9.38
CA ALA A 142 13.54 5.47 9.11
C ALA A 142 14.25 4.79 7.93
N THR A 143 14.25 3.46 7.87
CA THR A 143 14.80 2.71 6.72
C THR A 143 14.03 3.03 5.44
N GLY A 144 12.70 3.17 5.51
CA GLY A 144 11.89 3.57 4.37
C GLY A 144 12.19 5.00 3.91
N LEU A 145 12.32 5.96 4.84
CA LEU A 145 12.71 7.33 4.54
C LEU A 145 14.11 7.39 3.93
N PHE A 146 15.05 6.58 4.43
CA PHE A 146 16.36 6.44 3.83
C PHE A 146 16.27 5.91 2.40
N ALA A 147 15.46 4.86 2.17
CA ALA A 147 15.25 4.29 0.84
C ALA A 147 14.60 5.26 -0.17
N LEU A 148 13.76 6.21 0.29
CA LEU A 148 13.23 7.28 -0.57
C LEU A 148 14.33 8.11 -1.25
N THR A 149 15.49 8.22 -0.61
CA THR A 149 16.63 8.99 -1.13
C THR A 149 17.53 8.16 -2.06
N GLY A 150 17.27 6.86 -2.21
CA GLY A 150 18.06 5.94 -3.02
C GLY A 150 17.62 5.87 -4.48
N LYS A 151 18.16 4.88 -5.21
CA LYS A 151 17.84 4.66 -6.64
C LYS A 151 16.49 3.97 -6.86
N GLN A 152 16.00 3.20 -5.89
CA GLN A 152 14.79 2.36 -6.01
C GLN A 152 13.80 2.61 -4.84
N PRO A 153 13.26 3.84 -4.71
CA PRO A 153 12.38 4.19 -3.59
C PRO A 153 11.12 3.29 -3.52
N ALA A 154 10.54 2.97 -4.67
CA ALA A 154 9.33 2.16 -4.80
C ALA A 154 9.46 0.71 -4.31
N LYS A 155 10.69 0.18 -4.21
CA LYS A 155 10.94 -1.22 -3.80
C LYS A 155 10.91 -1.40 -2.28
N PHE A 156 11.38 -0.41 -1.53
CA PHE A 156 11.58 -0.53 -0.08
C PHE A 156 10.72 0.44 0.74
N ALA A 157 10.61 1.70 0.31
CA ALA A 157 9.89 2.72 1.09
C ALA A 157 8.39 2.40 1.21
N GLY A 158 7.77 1.95 0.12
CA GLY A 158 6.35 1.59 0.09
C GLY A 158 6.01 0.43 1.04
N PRO A 159 6.69 -0.73 0.94
CA PRO A 159 6.43 -1.86 1.84
C PRO A 159 6.70 -1.54 3.32
N LEU A 160 7.80 -0.85 3.63
CA LEU A 160 8.13 -0.45 5.00
C LEU A 160 7.12 0.54 5.57
N GLY A 161 6.65 1.51 4.76
CA GLY A 161 5.60 2.43 5.16
C GLY A 161 4.25 1.74 5.38
N ALA A 162 3.92 0.75 4.56
CA ALA A 162 2.70 -0.03 4.73
C ALA A 162 2.74 -0.87 6.02
N LEU A 163 3.87 -1.54 6.29
CA LEU A 163 4.06 -2.28 7.54
C LEU A 163 3.93 -1.34 8.74
N ALA A 164 4.55 -0.15 8.66
CA ALA A 164 4.45 0.83 9.73
C ALA A 164 3.04 1.35 9.97
N THR A 165 2.28 1.55 8.88
CA THR A 165 0.87 1.92 8.92
C THR A 165 0.04 0.84 9.58
N VAL A 166 0.24 -0.42 9.22
CA VAL A 166 -0.48 -1.57 9.80
C VAL A 166 -0.21 -1.68 11.30
N ILE A 167 1.06 -1.58 11.72
CA ILE A 167 1.41 -1.62 13.15
C ILE A 167 0.74 -0.45 13.90
N GLY A 168 0.79 0.77 13.36
CA GLY A 168 0.09 1.92 13.93
C GLY A 168 -1.43 1.72 14.02
N ALA A 169 -2.03 1.17 12.97
CA ALA A 169 -3.46 0.87 12.91
C ALA A 169 -3.88 -0.17 13.97
N VAL A 170 -3.10 -1.25 14.15
CA VAL A 170 -3.38 -2.26 15.18
C VAL A 170 -3.42 -1.63 16.58
N VAL A 171 -2.48 -0.74 16.90
CA VAL A 171 -2.48 -0.03 18.19
C VAL A 171 -3.70 0.89 18.31
N LEU A 172 -4.04 1.65 17.26
CA LEU A 172 -5.22 2.52 17.25
C LEU A 172 -6.53 1.74 17.45
N VAL A 173 -6.64 0.56 16.82
CA VAL A 173 -7.79 -0.34 17.00
C VAL A 173 -7.89 -0.83 18.45
N GLY A 174 -6.77 -1.15 19.10
CA GLY A 174 -6.75 -1.47 20.52
C GLY A 174 -7.29 -0.35 21.41
N TYR A 175 -6.92 0.91 21.13
CA TYR A 175 -7.51 2.07 21.81
C TYR A 175 -9.01 2.23 21.51
N TRP A 176 -9.43 1.97 20.27
CA TRP A 176 -10.84 2.07 19.88
C TRP A 176 -11.72 1.01 20.56
N TYR A 177 -11.20 -0.21 20.73
CA TYR A 177 -11.87 -1.28 21.46
C TYR A 177 -11.89 -1.07 22.98
N GLY A 178 -11.19 -0.04 23.49
CA GLY A 178 -11.13 0.24 24.92
C GLY A 178 -10.17 -0.66 25.70
N THR A 179 -9.38 -1.48 25.01
CA THR A 179 -8.34 -2.35 25.57
C THR A 179 -6.99 -2.03 24.92
N PRO A 180 -6.36 -0.89 25.25
CA PRO A 180 -5.10 -0.50 24.64
C PRO A 180 -4.02 -1.55 24.82
N LEU A 181 -3.29 -1.84 23.76
CA LEU A 181 -2.31 -2.92 23.73
C LEU A 181 -1.21 -2.71 24.78
N LEU A 182 -0.84 -3.78 25.49
CA LEU A 182 0.20 -3.82 26.54
C LEU A 182 -0.12 -3.02 27.82
N TYR A 183 -1.31 -2.41 27.96
CA TYR A 183 -1.70 -1.78 29.22
C TYR A 183 -1.85 -2.84 30.33
N GLY A 184 -1.35 -2.52 31.53
CA GLY A 184 -1.37 -3.43 32.68
C GLY A 184 -0.24 -4.47 32.70
N GLY A 185 0.59 -4.54 31.65
CA GLY A 185 1.78 -5.39 31.63
C GLY A 185 3.05 -4.70 32.18
N HIS A 186 4.17 -5.41 32.10
CA HIS A 186 5.50 -4.89 32.46
C HIS A 186 6.25 -4.22 31.29
N THR A 187 5.68 -4.29 30.08
CA THR A 187 6.24 -3.66 28.89
C THR A 187 5.60 -2.28 28.70
N ILE A 188 6.41 -1.27 28.41
CA ILE A 188 5.93 0.10 28.17
C ILE A 188 4.94 0.09 26.99
N PRO A 189 3.67 0.50 27.20
CA PRO A 189 2.67 0.51 26.15
C PRO A 189 2.86 1.70 25.20
N VAL A 190 2.31 1.58 24.00
CA VAL A 190 2.37 2.64 22.98
C VAL A 190 1.28 3.68 23.28
N ALA A 191 1.65 4.96 23.37
CA ALA A 191 0.69 6.06 23.55
C ALA A 191 -0.25 6.23 22.34
N LEU A 192 -1.46 6.75 22.56
CA LEU A 192 -2.43 6.99 21.48
C LEU A 192 -1.89 7.98 20.43
N SER A 193 -1.32 9.10 20.88
CA SER A 193 -0.66 10.10 20.04
C SER A 193 0.50 9.50 19.25
N THR A 194 1.24 8.55 19.85
CA THR A 194 2.29 7.79 19.16
C THR A 194 1.73 6.89 18.07
N ALA A 195 0.64 6.16 18.33
CA ALA A 195 -0.02 5.32 17.35
C ALA A 195 -0.49 6.13 16.13
N CYS A 196 -1.05 7.32 16.36
CA CYS A 196 -1.39 8.28 15.29
C CYS A 196 -0.14 8.70 14.50
N GLY A 197 0.95 9.07 15.19
CA GLY A 197 2.21 9.46 14.55
C GLY A 197 2.80 8.36 13.67
N LEU A 198 2.78 7.10 14.14
CA LEU A 198 3.23 5.93 13.38
C LEU A 198 2.36 5.70 12.13
N PHE A 199 1.03 5.74 12.31
CA PHE A 199 0.07 5.55 11.23
C PHE A 199 0.22 6.63 10.14
N LEU A 200 0.27 7.90 10.53
CA LEU A 200 0.44 9.03 9.61
C LEU A 200 1.79 9.00 8.89
N SER A 201 2.87 8.71 9.61
CA SER A 201 4.21 8.61 9.02
C SER A 201 4.31 7.49 8.00
N GLY A 202 3.70 6.33 8.28
CA GLY A 202 3.62 5.21 7.36
C GLY A 202 2.85 5.57 6.08
N ILE A 203 1.70 6.22 6.19
CA ILE A 203 0.92 6.70 5.04
C ILE A 203 1.74 7.70 4.22
N GLY A 204 2.36 8.68 4.87
CA GLY A 204 3.21 9.68 4.19
C GLY A 204 4.34 9.02 3.39
N LEU A 205 4.95 7.97 3.95
CA LEU A 205 6.00 7.20 3.30
C LEU A 205 5.48 6.40 2.08
N VAL A 206 4.32 5.74 2.22
CA VAL A 206 3.66 5.02 1.11
C VAL A 206 3.32 5.97 -0.05
N MET A 207 2.76 7.15 0.26
CA MET A 207 2.39 8.14 -0.75
C MET A 207 3.61 8.70 -1.49
N LEU A 208 4.74 8.90 -0.78
CA LEU A 208 5.99 9.37 -1.39
C LEU A 208 6.74 8.28 -2.17
N ALA A 209 6.58 7.01 -1.82
CA ALA A 209 7.13 5.89 -2.59
C ALA A 209 6.54 5.82 -4.01
N GLY A 210 5.32 6.35 -4.18
CA GLY A 210 4.66 6.57 -5.46
C GLY A 210 3.83 5.38 -5.96
N PRO A 211 3.03 5.60 -7.02
CA PRO A 211 2.03 4.64 -7.49
C PRO A 211 2.62 3.39 -8.14
N ALA A 212 3.88 3.43 -8.56
CA ALA A 212 4.57 2.30 -9.18
C ALA A 212 5.04 1.23 -8.16
N GLY A 213 5.10 1.58 -6.87
CA GLY A 213 5.54 0.69 -5.79
C GLY A 213 4.38 -0.03 -5.09
N TRP A 214 4.68 -1.15 -4.42
CA TRP A 214 3.74 -1.76 -3.49
C TRP A 214 3.65 -0.91 -2.20
N PRO A 215 2.49 -0.71 -1.57
CA PRO A 215 1.19 -1.33 -1.88
C PRO A 215 0.35 -0.61 -2.95
N LEU A 216 0.62 0.66 -3.27
CA LEU A 216 -0.24 1.47 -4.14
C LEU A 216 -0.46 0.84 -5.52
N ARG A 217 0.58 0.25 -6.13
CA ARG A 217 0.48 -0.46 -7.42
C ARG A 217 -0.57 -1.57 -7.42
N ALA A 218 -0.86 -2.18 -6.27
CA ALA A 218 -1.86 -3.24 -6.19
C ALA A 218 -3.30 -2.67 -6.22
N PHE A 219 -3.51 -1.45 -5.74
CA PHE A 219 -4.82 -0.80 -5.65
C PHE A 219 -5.11 0.13 -6.83
N LEU A 220 -4.08 0.64 -7.51
CA LEU A 220 -4.20 1.57 -8.62
C LEU A 220 -4.26 0.85 -9.98
N GLY A 221 -5.04 1.40 -10.90
CA GLY A 221 -5.20 0.93 -12.28
C GLY A 221 -6.46 0.11 -12.55
N ASP A 222 -6.63 -0.26 -13.82
CA ASP A 222 -7.84 -0.93 -14.34
C ASP A 222 -7.76 -2.46 -14.33
N SER A 223 -6.69 -3.01 -13.76
CA SER A 223 -6.57 -4.47 -13.63
C SER A 223 -7.70 -5.03 -12.77
N THR A 224 -8.17 -6.23 -13.11
CA THR A 224 -9.15 -6.97 -12.32
C THR A 224 -8.72 -7.05 -10.85
N ARG A 225 -7.42 -7.29 -10.60
CA ARG A 225 -6.83 -7.27 -9.25
C ARG A 225 -7.08 -5.96 -8.49
N ALA A 226 -6.85 -4.81 -9.13
CA ALA A 226 -7.02 -3.50 -8.50
C ALA A 226 -8.49 -3.18 -8.23
N VAL A 227 -9.41 -3.60 -9.11
CA VAL A 227 -10.85 -3.49 -8.88
C VAL A 227 -11.27 -4.36 -7.69
N LEU A 228 -10.82 -5.61 -7.66
CA LEU A 228 -11.11 -6.54 -6.57
C LEU A 228 -10.57 -6.05 -5.23
N LEU A 229 -9.32 -5.58 -5.18
CA LEU A 229 -8.72 -5.09 -3.94
C LEU A 229 -9.41 -3.82 -3.41
N ARG A 230 -9.81 -2.90 -4.30
CA ARG A 230 -10.57 -1.69 -3.91
C ARG A 230 -11.97 -2.00 -3.39
N ALA A 231 -12.58 -3.11 -3.81
CA ALA A 231 -13.88 -3.54 -3.32
C ALA A 231 -13.76 -4.37 -2.03
N PHE A 232 -12.89 -5.38 -2.02
CA PHE A 232 -12.82 -6.36 -0.92
C PHE A 232 -12.04 -5.86 0.29
N VAL A 233 -10.90 -5.18 0.11
CA VAL A 233 -10.04 -4.82 1.27
C VAL A 233 -10.76 -3.86 2.23
N PRO A 234 -11.35 -2.74 1.79
CA PRO A 234 -12.04 -1.84 2.71
C PRO A 234 -13.20 -2.52 3.42
N LEU A 235 -13.92 -3.39 2.71
CA LEU A 235 -15.11 -4.07 3.19
C LEU A 235 -14.79 -5.17 4.20
N ILE A 236 -13.82 -6.04 3.91
CA ILE A 236 -13.33 -7.06 4.85
C ILE A 236 -12.73 -6.38 6.09
N THR A 237 -11.99 -5.29 5.90
CA THR A 237 -11.43 -4.52 7.02
C THR A 237 -12.55 -3.94 7.88
N ALA A 238 -13.55 -3.29 7.29
CA ALA A 238 -14.70 -2.75 8.02
C ALA A 238 -15.48 -3.85 8.77
N ALA A 239 -15.73 -4.98 8.10
CA ALA A 239 -16.37 -6.12 8.71
C ALA A 239 -15.58 -6.67 9.91
N ALA A 240 -14.27 -6.87 9.77
CA ALA A 240 -13.41 -7.34 10.85
C ALA A 240 -13.34 -6.34 12.01
N LEU A 241 -13.32 -5.04 11.73
CA LEU A 241 -13.33 -3.98 12.72
C LEU A 241 -14.64 -3.93 13.51
N ILE A 242 -15.78 -4.03 12.82
CA ILE A 242 -17.11 -4.09 13.46
C ILE A 242 -17.21 -5.36 14.31
N ASN A 243 -16.77 -6.50 13.78
CA ASN A 243 -16.74 -7.77 14.51
C ASN A 243 -15.91 -7.66 15.80
N GLY A 244 -14.71 -7.11 15.70
CA GLY A 244 -13.83 -6.94 16.87
C GLY A 244 -14.44 -5.98 17.90
N TRP A 245 -15.05 -4.88 17.44
CA TRP A 245 -15.72 -3.93 18.33
C TRP A 245 -16.91 -4.56 19.07
N ILE A 246 -17.74 -5.34 18.39
CA ILE A 246 -18.86 -6.07 19.01
C ILE A 246 -18.33 -7.04 20.07
N ASN A 247 -17.33 -7.86 19.72
CA ASN A 247 -16.77 -8.84 20.65
C ASN A 247 -16.05 -8.20 21.84
N ALA A 248 -15.46 -7.02 21.68
CA ALA A 248 -14.82 -6.29 22.77
C ALA A 248 -15.85 -5.59 23.69
N THR A 249 -16.95 -5.07 23.13
CA THR A 249 -17.86 -4.16 23.87
C THR A 249 -19.09 -4.87 24.42
N LEU A 250 -19.67 -5.80 23.67
CA LEU A 250 -20.97 -6.40 23.97
C LEU A 250 -20.96 -7.29 25.22
N PRO A 251 -19.93 -8.16 25.46
CA PRO A 251 -19.87 -8.98 26.66
C PRO A 251 -19.81 -8.16 27.95
N ILE A 252 -19.12 -7.01 27.91
CA ILE A 252 -18.98 -6.10 29.06
C ILE A 252 -20.32 -5.45 29.42
N ARG A 253 -21.20 -5.21 28.44
CA ARG A 253 -22.46 -4.47 28.65
C ARG A 253 -23.68 -5.34 28.90
N THR A 254 -23.71 -6.56 28.36
CA THR A 254 -24.97 -7.34 28.28
C THR A 254 -24.92 -8.66 29.06
N HIS A 255 -23.78 -9.02 29.68
CA HIS A 255 -23.56 -10.31 30.36
C HIS A 255 -23.89 -11.56 29.50
N VAL A 256 -24.10 -11.39 28.19
CA VAL A 256 -24.35 -12.49 27.26
C VAL A 256 -23.09 -13.32 27.14
N ASN A 257 -23.26 -14.65 27.08
CA ASN A 257 -22.16 -15.59 26.91
C ASN A 257 -21.32 -15.20 25.66
N PRO A 258 -20.00 -14.96 25.80
CA PRO A 258 -19.13 -14.60 24.69
C PRO A 258 -19.15 -15.59 23.52
N ALA A 259 -19.41 -16.87 23.79
CA ALA A 259 -19.53 -17.90 22.76
C ALA A 259 -20.74 -17.67 21.85
N VAL A 260 -21.88 -17.23 22.40
CA VAL A 260 -23.10 -16.97 21.62
C VAL A 260 -22.91 -15.73 20.75
N THR A 261 -22.36 -14.65 21.31
CA THR A 261 -22.05 -13.42 20.56
C THR A 261 -21.08 -13.69 19.41
N SER A 262 -19.98 -14.41 19.68
CA SER A 262 -19.00 -14.72 18.65
C SER A 262 -19.54 -15.67 17.57
N ALA A 263 -20.33 -16.67 17.93
CA ALA A 263 -20.98 -17.56 16.97
C ALA A 263 -21.99 -16.83 16.08
N LEU A 264 -22.85 -15.98 16.66
CA LEU A 264 -23.82 -15.19 15.90
C LEU A 264 -23.12 -14.21 14.96
N CYS A 265 -22.09 -13.51 15.44
CA CYS A 265 -21.27 -12.64 14.60
C CYS A 265 -20.61 -13.44 13.47
N ALA A 266 -20.03 -14.60 13.74
CA ALA A 266 -19.40 -15.43 12.71
C ALA A 266 -20.38 -15.82 11.61
N VAL A 267 -21.61 -16.23 11.96
CA VAL A 267 -22.66 -16.56 10.97
C VAL A 267 -23.06 -15.34 10.15
N VAL A 268 -23.30 -14.18 10.80
CA VAL A 268 -23.68 -12.93 10.11
C VAL A 268 -22.57 -12.44 9.19
N PHE A 269 -21.31 -12.45 9.64
CA PHE A 269 -20.17 -12.05 8.82
C PHE A 269 -19.91 -13.02 7.68
N ALA A 270 -20.05 -14.33 7.90
CA ALA A 270 -19.95 -15.32 6.84
C ALA A 270 -21.03 -15.12 5.76
N ALA A 271 -22.28 -14.86 6.18
CA ALA A 271 -23.37 -14.56 5.25
C ALA A 271 -23.11 -13.26 4.47
N LEU A 272 -22.69 -12.19 5.15
CA LEU A 272 -22.32 -10.93 4.50
C LEU A 272 -21.19 -11.13 3.48
N ILE A 273 -20.11 -11.80 3.88
CA ILE A 273 -18.97 -12.09 3.00
C ILE A 273 -19.42 -12.91 1.79
N ALA A 274 -20.28 -13.92 1.98
CA ALA A 274 -20.81 -14.73 0.88
C ALA A 274 -21.64 -13.89 -0.11
N VAL A 275 -22.53 -13.02 0.39
CA VAL A 275 -23.33 -12.10 -0.45
C VAL A 275 -22.43 -11.15 -1.24
N ILE A 276 -21.43 -10.58 -0.58
CA ILE A 276 -20.45 -9.67 -1.20
C ILE A 276 -19.65 -10.40 -2.29
N ILE A 277 -19.14 -11.59 -1.98
CA ILE A 277 -18.39 -12.40 -2.94
C ILE A 277 -19.28 -12.71 -4.15
N SER A 278 -20.54 -13.07 -3.94
CA SER A 278 -21.50 -13.33 -5.03
C SER A 278 -21.68 -12.10 -5.93
N GLN A 279 -21.93 -10.92 -5.35
CA GLN A 279 -22.10 -9.68 -6.12
C GLN A 279 -20.83 -9.32 -6.90
N ILE A 280 -19.66 -9.35 -6.26
CA ILE A 280 -18.41 -8.99 -6.94
C ILE A 280 -18.04 -10.03 -8.01
N SER A 281 -18.30 -11.31 -7.76
CA SER A 281 -18.09 -12.39 -8.74
C SER A 281 -18.98 -12.20 -9.96
N SER A 282 -20.25 -11.80 -9.80
CA SER A 282 -21.10 -11.49 -10.96
C SER A 282 -20.61 -10.28 -11.77
N LEU A 283 -20.08 -9.25 -11.10
CA LEU A 283 -19.59 -8.04 -11.77
C LEU A 283 -18.28 -8.31 -12.54
N VAL A 284 -17.37 -9.07 -11.94
CA VAL A 284 -16.10 -9.43 -12.54
C VAL A 284 -16.27 -10.53 -13.59
N GLY A 285 -17.09 -11.54 -13.31
CA GLY A 285 -17.46 -12.61 -14.24
C GLY A 285 -17.99 -12.03 -15.56
N GLY A 286 -18.98 -11.13 -15.49
CA GLY A 286 -19.51 -10.49 -16.70
C GLY A 286 -18.49 -9.65 -17.49
N ARG A 287 -17.42 -9.13 -16.86
CA ARG A 287 -16.32 -8.47 -17.60
C ARG A 287 -15.39 -9.48 -18.26
N ILE A 288 -15.11 -10.61 -17.59
CA ILE A 288 -14.30 -11.70 -18.12
C ILE A 288 -15.01 -12.36 -19.30
N ASP A 289 -16.28 -12.72 -19.13
CA ASP A 289 -17.08 -13.40 -20.16
C ASP A 289 -17.18 -12.54 -21.44
N ARG A 290 -17.37 -11.22 -21.30
CA ARG A 290 -17.37 -10.30 -22.45
C ARG A 290 -16.00 -10.21 -23.13
N ALA A 291 -14.92 -10.18 -22.34
CA ALA A 291 -13.57 -10.14 -22.90
C ALA A 291 -13.22 -11.45 -23.63
N GLU A 292 -13.64 -12.58 -23.08
CA GLU A 292 -13.46 -13.90 -23.69
C GLU A 292 -14.32 -14.06 -24.95
N ALA A 293 -15.58 -13.63 -24.92
CA ALA A 293 -16.45 -13.61 -26.10
C ALA A 293 -15.86 -12.75 -27.23
N ALA A 294 -15.38 -11.54 -26.93
CA ALA A 294 -14.72 -10.69 -27.91
C ALA A 294 -13.46 -11.33 -28.49
N ARG A 295 -12.65 -12.00 -27.66
CA ARG A 295 -11.47 -12.74 -28.10
C ARG A 295 -11.84 -13.89 -29.03
N ASN A 296 -12.89 -14.64 -28.71
CA ASN A 296 -13.36 -15.77 -29.51
C ASN A 296 -13.90 -15.31 -30.88
N ILE A 297 -14.62 -14.19 -30.94
CA ILE A 297 -15.08 -13.59 -32.19
C ILE A 297 -13.89 -13.18 -33.07
N ALA A 298 -12.91 -12.47 -32.50
CA ALA A 298 -11.71 -12.06 -33.23
C ALA A 298 -10.90 -13.27 -33.74
N GLN A 299 -10.83 -14.35 -32.96
CA GLN A 299 -10.17 -15.59 -33.36
C GLN A 299 -10.93 -16.31 -34.48
N ALA A 300 -12.26 -16.32 -34.44
CA ALA A 300 -13.09 -16.86 -35.52
C ALA A 300 -12.96 -16.05 -36.82
N GLU A 301 -12.90 -14.72 -36.73
CA GLU A 301 -12.67 -13.83 -37.87
C GLU A 301 -11.29 -14.07 -38.50
N LEU A 302 -10.24 -14.26 -37.69
CA LEU A 302 -8.90 -14.62 -38.17
C LEU A 302 -8.89 -15.98 -38.87
N LEU A 303 -9.59 -16.98 -38.33
CA LEU A 303 -9.69 -18.29 -38.96
C LEU A 303 -10.45 -18.22 -40.29
N ALA A 304 -11.54 -17.46 -40.35
CA ALA A 304 -12.29 -17.25 -41.59
C ALA A 304 -11.46 -16.51 -42.65
N LEU A 305 -10.70 -15.50 -42.25
CA LEU A 305 -9.80 -14.76 -43.14
C LEU A 305 -8.67 -15.65 -43.66
N ASN A 306 -8.06 -16.48 -42.81
CA ASN A 306 -7.03 -17.43 -43.24
C ASN A 306 -7.59 -18.46 -44.23
N ALA A 307 -8.76 -19.03 -43.96
CA ALA A 307 -9.40 -19.97 -44.89
C ALA A 307 -9.74 -19.30 -46.24
N HIS A 308 -10.22 -18.06 -46.22
CA HIS A 308 -10.47 -17.28 -47.43
C HIS A 308 -9.18 -17.03 -48.23
N LEU A 309 -8.08 -16.66 -47.54
CA LEU A 309 -6.78 -16.46 -48.16
C LEU A 309 -6.23 -17.76 -48.76
N GLU A 310 -6.33 -18.88 -48.07
CA GLU A 310 -5.92 -20.20 -48.59
C GLU A 310 -6.68 -20.56 -49.86
N ASN A 311 -8.01 -20.39 -49.87
CA ASN A 311 -8.83 -20.64 -51.05
C ASN A 311 -8.41 -19.74 -52.22
N LYS A 312 -8.19 -18.45 -51.96
CA LYS A 312 -7.77 -17.49 -52.99
C LYS A 312 -6.37 -17.80 -53.52
N VAL A 313 -5.45 -18.24 -52.66
CA VAL A 313 -4.11 -18.70 -53.07
C VAL A 313 -4.22 -19.96 -53.93
N GLN A 314 -5.04 -20.93 -53.55
CA GLN A 314 -5.25 -22.14 -54.34
C GLN A 314 -5.86 -21.83 -55.72
N GLU A 315 -6.87 -20.96 -55.77
CA GLU A 315 -7.49 -20.52 -57.02
C GLU A 315 -6.46 -19.85 -57.94
N ARG A 316 -5.71 -18.88 -57.42
CA ARG A 316 -4.64 -18.21 -58.19
C ARG A 316 -3.55 -19.17 -58.63
N THR A 317 -3.19 -20.14 -57.79
CA THR A 317 -2.21 -21.17 -58.14
C THR A 317 -2.75 -22.07 -59.27
N ARG A 318 -4.04 -22.39 -59.27
CA ARG A 318 -4.68 -23.15 -60.36
C ARG A 318 -4.75 -22.33 -61.65
N GLU A 319 -5.16 -21.07 -61.59
CA GLU A 319 -5.16 -20.14 -62.74
C GLU A 319 -3.76 -20.02 -63.35
N LEU A 320 -2.73 -19.83 -62.51
CA LEU A 320 -1.33 -19.76 -62.94
C LEU A 320 -0.86 -21.05 -63.61
N ARG A 321 -1.20 -22.22 -63.05
CA ARG A 321 -0.85 -23.51 -63.66
C ARG A 321 -1.52 -23.72 -65.02
N ALA A 322 -2.81 -23.40 -65.12
CA ALA A 322 -3.55 -23.51 -66.38
C ALA A 322 -2.95 -22.60 -67.46
N LYS A 323 -2.63 -21.34 -67.12
CA LYS A 323 -1.96 -20.43 -68.04
C LYS A 323 -0.56 -20.90 -68.43
N ASN A 324 0.21 -21.44 -67.49
CA ASN A 324 1.54 -22.00 -67.80
C ASN A 324 1.44 -23.20 -68.74
N GLN A 325 0.49 -24.11 -68.54
CA GLN A 325 0.25 -25.24 -69.44
C GLN A 325 -0.15 -24.77 -70.84
N GLN A 326 -1.07 -23.82 -70.94
CA GLN A 326 -1.49 -23.26 -72.22
C GLN A 326 -0.32 -22.59 -72.97
N MET A 327 0.55 -21.88 -72.24
CA MET A 327 1.76 -21.28 -72.80
C MET A 327 2.79 -22.33 -73.23
N GLU A 328 2.95 -23.43 -72.48
CA GLU A 328 3.79 -24.56 -72.87
C GLU A 328 3.26 -25.28 -74.13
N GLU A 329 1.95 -25.48 -74.23
CA GLU A 329 1.29 -26.04 -75.40
C GLU A 329 1.47 -25.14 -76.64
N GLU A 330 1.28 -23.82 -76.49
CA GLU A 330 1.56 -22.84 -77.56
C GLU A 330 3.03 -22.88 -78.00
N LEU A 331 3.97 -22.98 -77.05
CA LEU A 331 5.40 -23.11 -77.33
C LEU A 331 5.76 -24.43 -78.03
N GLN A 332 5.12 -25.54 -77.65
CA GLN A 332 5.29 -26.84 -78.32
C GLN A 332 4.76 -26.79 -79.75
N MET A 333 3.53 -26.29 -79.94
CA MET A 333 2.92 -26.15 -81.26
C MET A 333 3.77 -25.24 -82.16
N ALA A 334 4.28 -24.12 -81.63
CA ALA A 334 5.21 -23.25 -82.33
C ALA A 334 6.51 -23.97 -82.71
N ARG A 335 7.06 -24.81 -81.83
CA ARG A 335 8.25 -25.65 -82.13
C ARG A 335 7.97 -26.71 -83.19
N GLU A 336 6.82 -27.39 -83.13
CA GLU A 336 6.44 -28.40 -84.12
C GLU A 336 6.22 -27.78 -85.50
N LEU A 337 5.56 -26.61 -85.57
CA LEU A 337 5.45 -25.81 -86.79
C LEU A 337 6.84 -25.42 -87.33
N GLN A 338 7.76 -25.00 -86.45
CA GLN A 338 9.14 -24.69 -86.84
C GLN A 338 9.88 -25.92 -87.41
N LEU A 339 9.67 -27.09 -86.81
CA LEU A 339 10.24 -28.36 -87.27
C LEU A 339 9.63 -28.85 -88.59
N ALA A 340 8.33 -28.65 -88.81
CA ALA A 340 7.64 -29.01 -90.05
C ALA A 340 7.96 -28.08 -91.22
N LEU A 341 8.45 -26.87 -90.94
CA LEU A 341 8.88 -25.86 -91.92
C LEU A 341 10.39 -25.90 -92.20
N LEU A 342 11.14 -26.82 -91.58
CA LEU A 342 12.55 -27.04 -91.91
C LEU A 342 12.63 -27.92 -93.18
N PRO A 343 13.30 -27.45 -94.24
CA PRO A 343 13.34 -28.09 -95.56
C PRO A 343 14.17 -29.38 -95.61
#